data_AF-A0A3D1BR99-F1
#
_entry.id   AF-A0A3D1BR99-F1
#
_cell.length_a   1.000
_cell.length_b   1.000
_cell.length_c   1.000
_cell.angle_alpha   90.00
_cell.angle_beta   90.00
_cell.angle_gamma   90.00
#
_symmetry.space_group_name_H-M   'P 1'
#
loop_
_entity.id
_entity.type
_entity.pdbx_description
1 polymer ?
#
loop_
_entity_poly.entity_id
_entity_poly.type
_entity_poly.pdbx_seq_one_letter_code
_entity_poly.pdbx_strand_id
1 'polypeptide(L)'
;MLLLIPVVLSGQWLDGYSNRIKITIPAAQISGASNHIDFPVLVNTIHPDLATTVNGGYVEHSSGYDIVFSEDNVSTLDHQVEKYDAATGDLIAWVRIPLLDPSSDYEFYIYFGNYNITGDQSTSDTWSSDYVSVYHLHDDYEDGTSNVNHGTNSGSTDAAGKIADGQAFNGSQYIDLDNPAEMNFGTNDWTVSAWINTNAG
;
A
#
# COMPACT_ATOMS: atom_id res chain seq x y z
N MET A 1 31.45 -46.51 -3.04
CA MET A 1 30.56 -45.86 -4.03
C MET A 1 30.03 -44.60 -3.38
N LEU A 2 30.50 -43.43 -3.82
CA LEU A 2 30.07 -42.13 -3.28
C LEU A 2 28.90 -41.63 -4.12
N LEU A 3 27.72 -41.49 -3.52
CA LEU A 3 26.54 -40.94 -4.19
C LEU A 3 26.61 -39.41 -4.08
N LEU A 4 26.91 -38.76 -5.20
CA LEU A 4 26.86 -37.30 -5.31
C LEU A 4 25.44 -36.94 -5.80
N ILE A 5 24.61 -36.39 -4.92
CA ILE A 5 23.31 -35.85 -5.32
C ILE A 5 23.53 -34.35 -5.56
N PRO A 6 23.33 -33.83 -6.79
CA PRO A 6 23.30 -32.39 -7.01
C PRO A 6 22.08 -31.82 -6.27
N VAL A 7 22.32 -31.03 -5.23
CA VAL A 7 21.26 -30.23 -4.62
C VAL A 7 21.01 -29.06 -5.56
N VAL A 8 19.82 -29.03 -6.17
CA VAL A 8 19.31 -27.82 -6.81
C VAL A 8 18.75 -26.95 -5.68
N LEU A 9 19.49 -25.90 -5.32
CA LEU A 9 18.97 -24.84 -4.47
C LEU A 9 18.19 -23.88 -5.38
N SER A 10 16.86 -24.04 -5.49
CA SER A 10 16.02 -22.95 -5.97
C SER A 10 15.83 -21.96 -4.83
N GLY A 11 15.97 -20.66 -5.10
CA GLY A 11 15.58 -19.64 -4.13
C GLY A 11 14.13 -19.88 -3.72
N GLN A 12 13.87 -20.06 -2.42
CA GLN A 12 12.52 -20.25 -1.92
C GLN A 12 11.73 -18.97 -2.19
N TRP A 13 10.65 -19.08 -2.95
CA TRP A 13 9.66 -18.01 -3.08
C TRP A 13 8.72 -18.06 -1.89
N LEU A 14 7.94 -17.00 -1.68
CA LEU A 14 6.84 -17.06 -0.73
C LEU A 14 5.96 -18.28 -1.02
N ASP A 15 5.58 -19.00 0.03
CA ASP A 15 4.87 -20.27 -0.10
C ASP A 15 3.55 -20.11 -0.86
N GLY A 16 3.31 -20.97 -1.84
CA GLY A 16 2.13 -20.94 -2.70
C GLY A 16 2.11 -19.86 -3.79
N TYR A 17 3.08 -18.94 -3.84
CA TYR A 17 3.15 -17.91 -4.87
C TYR A 17 3.93 -18.38 -6.10
N SER A 18 3.40 -18.06 -7.29
CA SER A 18 3.93 -18.52 -8.57
C SER A 18 4.53 -17.40 -9.42
N ASN A 19 4.39 -16.14 -9.02
CA ASN A 19 4.91 -14.99 -9.75
C ASN A 19 5.45 -13.93 -8.79
N ARG A 20 6.44 -13.16 -9.26
CA ARG A 20 6.90 -11.97 -8.56
C ARG A 20 7.46 -10.90 -9.50
N ILE A 21 7.30 -9.64 -9.13
CA ILE A 21 7.91 -8.48 -9.78
C ILE A 21 8.85 -7.83 -8.78
N LYS A 22 10.10 -7.55 -9.19
CA LYS A 22 11.06 -6.83 -8.34
C LYS A 22 10.80 -5.32 -8.42
N ILE A 23 10.76 -4.67 -7.27
CA ILE A 23 10.78 -3.23 -7.10
C ILE A 23 12.15 -2.83 -6.54
N THR A 24 12.72 -1.77 -7.10
CA THR A 24 13.94 -1.14 -6.57
C THR A 24 13.63 0.32 -6.29
N ILE A 25 13.85 0.75 -5.05
CA ILE A 25 13.86 2.16 -4.64
C ILE A 25 15.33 2.61 -4.69
N PRO A 26 15.72 3.47 -5.65
CA PRO A 26 17.08 3.95 -5.72
C PRO A 26 17.42 4.80 -4.49
N ALA A 27 18.62 4.65 -3.93
CA ALA A 27 19.10 5.44 -2.79
C ALA A 27 18.93 6.95 -3.01
N ALA A 28 19.16 7.40 -4.24
CA ALA A 28 19.03 8.80 -4.63
C ALA A 28 17.60 9.37 -4.53
N GLN A 29 16.58 8.52 -4.41
CA GLN A 29 15.18 8.93 -4.20
C GLN A 29 14.76 8.91 -2.73
N ILE A 30 15.61 8.37 -1.85
CA ILE A 30 15.36 8.33 -0.41
C ILE A 30 15.89 9.64 0.19
N SER A 31 14.97 10.56 0.49
CA SER A 31 15.33 11.87 1.02
C SER A 31 15.62 11.81 2.53
N GLY A 32 16.57 12.62 2.99
CA GLY A 32 16.99 12.67 4.40
C GLY A 32 18.40 12.13 4.62
N ALA A 33 18.95 12.38 5.81
CA ALA A 33 20.30 11.96 6.19
C ALA A 33 20.32 10.78 7.19
N SER A 34 19.14 10.32 7.61
CA SER A 34 18.95 9.25 8.59
C SER A 34 18.02 8.18 8.03
N ASN A 35 18.10 6.98 8.61
CA ASN A 35 17.19 5.89 8.29
C ASN A 35 15.75 6.26 8.61
N HIS A 36 14.83 5.85 7.74
CA HIS A 36 13.40 5.85 8.03
C HIS A 36 13.01 4.47 8.56
N ILE A 37 12.27 4.42 9.66
CA ILE A 37 11.85 3.19 10.34
C ILE A 37 10.34 3.04 10.16
N ASP A 38 9.88 1.83 9.87
CA ASP A 38 8.45 1.51 9.68
C ASP A 38 7.74 2.47 8.71
N PHE A 39 8.43 2.81 7.61
CA PHE A 39 8.04 3.88 6.70
C PHE A 39 7.15 3.36 5.55
N PRO A 40 5.90 3.83 5.43
CA PRO A 40 5.02 3.46 4.31
C PRO A 40 5.51 4.07 3.00
N VAL A 41 5.69 3.22 1.99
CA VAL A 41 6.04 3.61 0.63
C VAL A 41 4.86 3.34 -0.30
N LEU A 42 4.57 4.30 -1.18
CA LEU A 42 3.56 4.14 -2.23
C LEU A 42 4.13 3.32 -3.41
N VAL A 43 3.46 2.22 -3.72
CA VAL A 43 3.60 1.48 -4.98
C VAL A 43 2.42 1.87 -5.86
N ASN A 44 2.69 2.59 -6.96
CA ASN A 44 1.70 2.98 -7.95
C ASN A 44 2.21 2.54 -9.33
N THR A 45 1.61 1.49 -9.89
CA THR A 45 2.09 0.84 -11.10
C THR A 45 0.95 0.21 -11.89
N ILE A 46 1.14 0.08 -13.21
CA ILE A 46 0.29 -0.72 -14.07
C ILE A 46 1.18 -1.78 -14.71
N HIS A 47 0.88 -3.06 -14.47
CA HIS A 47 1.66 -4.15 -15.05
C HIS A 47 0.73 -5.26 -15.56
N PRO A 48 0.86 -5.72 -16.82
CA PRO A 48 -0.06 -6.70 -17.40
C PRO A 48 -0.07 -8.03 -16.64
N ASP A 49 1.08 -8.46 -16.09
CA ASP A 49 1.14 -9.68 -15.26
C ASP A 49 0.31 -9.57 -13.97
N LEU A 50 0.04 -8.35 -13.48
CA LEU A 50 -0.85 -8.08 -12.35
C LEU A 50 -2.33 -8.10 -12.75
N ALA A 51 -2.69 -8.26 -14.02
CA ALA A 51 -4.07 -8.57 -14.38
C ALA A 51 -4.43 -9.98 -13.87
N THR A 52 -5.72 -10.26 -13.76
CA THR A 52 -6.18 -11.60 -13.38
C THR A 52 -5.94 -12.62 -14.48
N THR A 53 -5.91 -13.90 -14.13
CA THR A 53 -5.72 -15.02 -15.08
C THR A 53 -6.73 -15.00 -16.24
N VAL A 54 -8.00 -14.64 -15.96
CA VAL A 54 -9.04 -14.49 -17.00
C VAL A 54 -8.77 -13.32 -17.96
N ASN A 55 -8.03 -12.31 -17.51
CA ASN A 55 -7.63 -11.15 -18.30
C ASN A 55 -6.20 -11.26 -18.86
N GLY A 56 -5.58 -12.45 -18.77
CA GLY A 56 -4.28 -12.75 -19.36
C GLY A 56 -3.06 -12.43 -18.49
N GLY A 57 -3.27 -11.99 -17.25
CA GLY A 57 -2.20 -11.88 -16.25
C GLY A 57 -2.11 -13.15 -15.38
N TYR A 58 -1.61 -13.01 -14.15
CA TYR A 58 -1.40 -14.14 -13.24
C TYR A 58 -1.96 -13.97 -11.84
N VAL A 59 -2.67 -12.88 -11.55
CA VAL A 59 -3.38 -12.72 -10.28
C VAL A 59 -4.56 -13.69 -10.26
N GLU A 60 -4.69 -14.47 -9.19
CA GLU A 60 -5.71 -15.52 -9.08
C GLU A 60 -7.03 -14.97 -8.51
N HIS A 61 -6.97 -13.97 -7.62
CA HIS A 61 -8.15 -13.41 -6.99
C HIS A 61 -8.67 -12.17 -7.74
N SER A 62 -9.98 -12.11 -8.02
CA SER A 62 -10.58 -11.00 -8.79
C SER A 62 -10.44 -9.63 -8.15
N SER A 63 -10.27 -9.59 -6.82
CA SER A 63 -10.04 -8.36 -6.05
C SER A 63 -8.56 -8.13 -5.69
N GLY A 64 -7.64 -8.92 -6.24
CA GLY A 64 -6.20 -8.76 -6.00
C GLY A 64 -5.72 -9.19 -4.61
N TYR A 65 -6.52 -9.96 -3.88
CA TYR A 65 -6.20 -10.39 -2.50
C TYR A 65 -4.95 -11.26 -2.41
N ASP A 66 -4.59 -11.96 -3.48
CA ASP A 66 -3.34 -12.70 -3.57
C ASP A 66 -2.16 -11.81 -3.99
N ILE A 67 -2.24 -10.49 -3.93
CA ILE A 67 -1.09 -9.59 -4.13
C ILE A 67 -0.52 -9.25 -2.75
N VAL A 68 0.74 -9.63 -2.51
CA VAL A 68 1.46 -9.31 -1.27
C VAL A 68 2.87 -8.82 -1.56
N PHE A 69 3.56 -8.30 -0.55
CA PHE A 69 4.91 -7.75 -0.70
C PHE A 69 5.89 -8.47 0.22
N SER A 70 7.15 -8.63 -0.20
CA SER A 70 8.19 -9.25 0.64
C SER A 70 9.59 -8.83 0.18
N GLU A 71 10.52 -8.70 1.13
CA GLU A 71 11.94 -8.45 0.87
C GLU A 71 12.81 -9.72 0.95
N ASP A 72 12.40 -10.70 1.76
CA ASP A 72 13.21 -11.88 2.12
C ASP A 72 12.70 -13.18 1.48
N ASN A 73 11.56 -13.14 0.79
CA ASN A 73 10.84 -14.28 0.21
C ASN A 73 10.30 -15.28 1.26
N VAL A 74 10.23 -14.88 2.53
CA VAL A 74 9.76 -15.70 3.65
C VAL A 74 8.61 -15.00 4.37
N SER A 75 8.77 -13.71 4.65
CA SER A 75 7.84 -12.89 5.43
C SER A 75 7.18 -11.87 4.53
N THR A 76 5.89 -11.65 4.73
CA THR A 76 5.17 -10.57 4.05
C THR A 76 5.42 -9.24 4.76
N LEU A 77 5.52 -8.17 3.98
CA LEU A 77 5.47 -6.79 4.48
C LEU A 77 4.01 -6.38 4.65
N ASP A 78 3.73 -5.63 5.72
CA ASP A 78 2.41 -5.05 5.93
C ASP A 78 2.10 -4.06 4.81
N HIS A 79 0.91 -4.15 4.27
CA HIS A 79 0.47 -3.32 3.17
C HIS A 79 -1.02 -3.00 3.28
N GLN A 80 -1.42 -1.97 2.54
CA GLN A 80 -2.81 -1.62 2.33
C GLN A 80 -3.00 -1.39 0.83
N VAL A 81 -3.86 -2.17 0.19
CA VAL A 81 -4.24 -1.96 -1.20
C VAL A 81 -5.30 -0.86 -1.25
N GLU A 82 -4.98 0.23 -1.93
CA GLU A 82 -5.89 1.38 -2.12
C GLU A 82 -6.70 1.22 -3.41
N LYS A 83 -6.10 0.67 -4.47
CA LYS A 83 -6.77 0.41 -5.75
C LYS A 83 -6.19 -0.81 -6.43
N TYR A 84 -7.07 -1.62 -7.01
CA TYR A 84 -6.70 -2.69 -7.93
C TYR A 84 -7.70 -2.82 -9.08
N ASP A 85 -7.19 -2.82 -10.32
CA ASP A 85 -7.98 -3.11 -11.53
C ASP A 85 -7.58 -4.48 -12.10
N ALA A 86 -8.49 -5.45 -11.99
CA ALA A 86 -8.29 -6.83 -12.41
C ALA A 86 -8.09 -7.04 -13.91
N ALA A 87 -8.46 -6.07 -14.74
CA ALA A 87 -8.39 -6.15 -16.20
C ALA A 87 -7.06 -5.65 -16.74
N THR A 88 -6.50 -4.61 -16.10
CA THR A 88 -5.29 -3.92 -16.56
C THR A 88 -4.07 -4.20 -15.71
N GLY A 89 -4.27 -4.66 -14.47
CA GLY A 89 -3.21 -4.78 -13.48
C GLY A 89 -2.73 -3.42 -12.95
N ASP A 90 -3.61 -2.41 -12.94
CA ASP A 90 -3.39 -1.14 -12.24
C ASP A 90 -3.48 -1.39 -10.73
N LEU A 91 -2.40 -1.09 -10.02
CA LEU A 91 -2.22 -1.34 -8.60
C LEU A 91 -1.70 -0.08 -7.92
N ILE A 92 -2.43 0.36 -6.89
CA ILE A 92 -2.01 1.37 -5.93
C ILE A 92 -2.05 0.73 -4.55
N ALA A 93 -0.91 0.66 -3.89
CA ALA A 93 -0.78 0.10 -2.55
C ALA A 93 0.27 0.85 -1.73
N TRP A 94 0.03 0.92 -0.43
CA TRP A 94 0.99 1.38 0.56
C TRP A 94 1.67 0.18 1.20
N VAL A 95 3.00 0.19 1.29
CA VAL A 95 3.79 -0.92 1.84
C VAL A 95 4.69 -0.39 2.94
N ARG A 96 4.57 -0.94 4.16
CA ARG A 96 5.41 -0.56 5.29
C ARG A 96 6.79 -1.16 5.16
N ILE A 97 7.80 -0.32 4.95
CA ILE A 97 9.20 -0.71 4.89
C ILE A 97 9.82 -0.61 6.28
N PRO A 98 10.31 -1.72 6.89
CA PRO A 98 10.82 -1.71 8.26
C PRO A 98 12.03 -0.79 8.44
N LEU A 99 12.91 -0.76 7.44
CA LEU A 99 14.12 0.05 7.45
C LEU A 99 14.46 0.53 6.03
N LEU A 100 14.32 1.83 5.79
CA LEU A 100 14.70 2.47 4.53
C LEU A 100 15.95 3.34 4.76
N ASP A 101 17.10 2.87 4.28
CA ASP A 101 18.41 3.51 4.41
C ASP A 101 18.71 4.39 3.18
N PRO A 102 18.97 5.71 3.34
CA PRO A 102 19.27 6.60 2.22
C PRO A 102 20.62 6.34 1.54
N SER A 103 21.47 5.45 2.08
CA SER A 103 22.80 5.16 1.55
C SER A 103 22.88 4.00 0.56
N SER A 104 21.80 3.23 0.39
CA SER A 104 21.75 2.08 -0.52
C SER A 104 20.39 1.89 -1.18
N ASP A 105 20.38 1.25 -2.35
CA ASP A 105 19.14 0.91 -3.02
C ASP A 105 18.39 -0.13 -2.19
N TYR A 106 17.08 0.04 -2.06
CA TYR A 106 16.21 -0.89 -1.36
C TYR A 106 15.46 -1.75 -2.37
N GLU A 107 15.51 -3.07 -2.22
CA GLU A 107 14.82 -4.02 -3.12
C GLU A 107 13.78 -4.83 -2.35
N PHE A 108 12.60 -4.94 -2.93
CA PHE A 108 11.53 -5.83 -2.46
C PHE A 108 10.73 -6.33 -3.66
N TYR A 109 9.77 -7.20 -3.42
CA TYR A 109 9.03 -7.87 -4.48
C TYR A 109 7.53 -7.75 -4.24
N ILE A 110 6.78 -7.58 -5.33
CA ILE A 110 5.35 -7.89 -5.40
C ILE A 110 5.24 -9.38 -5.70
N TYR A 111 4.51 -10.13 -4.89
CA TYR A 111 4.21 -11.54 -5.05
C TYR A 111 2.73 -11.73 -5.39
N PHE A 112 2.44 -12.60 -6.36
CA PHE A 112 1.07 -12.90 -6.79
C PHE A 112 0.94 -14.30 -7.42
N GLY A 113 -0.29 -14.72 -7.69
CA GLY A 113 -0.61 -16.01 -8.28
C GLY A 113 -0.71 -17.13 -7.26
N ASN A 114 -1.36 -16.85 -6.12
CA ASN A 114 -1.64 -17.84 -5.07
C ASN A 114 -3.15 -18.02 -4.89
N TYR A 115 -3.70 -19.03 -5.57
CA TYR A 115 -5.13 -19.33 -5.56
C TYR A 115 -5.71 -19.71 -4.18
N ASN A 116 -4.85 -20.01 -3.18
CA ASN A 116 -5.32 -20.35 -1.84
C ASN A 116 -5.71 -19.11 -1.01
N ILE A 117 -5.33 -17.92 -1.45
CA ILE A 117 -5.69 -16.67 -0.78
C ILE A 117 -7.11 -16.28 -1.18
N THR A 118 -7.98 -16.13 -0.18
CA THR A 118 -9.43 -15.91 -0.38
C THR A 118 -9.95 -14.67 0.33
N GLY A 119 -9.11 -13.96 1.07
CA GLY A 119 -9.48 -12.75 1.80
C GLY A 119 -8.41 -11.69 1.67
N ASP A 120 -8.82 -10.43 1.86
CA ASP A 120 -7.93 -9.28 1.81
C ASP A 120 -6.76 -9.44 2.80
N GLN A 121 -5.56 -9.12 2.33
CA GLN A 121 -4.32 -9.16 3.11
C GLN A 121 -3.91 -7.77 3.60
N SER A 122 -4.68 -6.74 3.26
CA SER A 122 -4.49 -5.38 3.76
C SER A 122 -4.65 -5.32 5.28
N THR A 123 -3.81 -4.52 5.93
CA THR A 123 -3.83 -4.35 7.39
C THR A 123 -3.62 -2.89 7.79
N SER A 124 -4.29 -2.48 8.88
CA SER A 124 -4.07 -1.18 9.52
C SER A 124 -2.66 -1.03 10.09
N ASP A 125 -1.95 -2.13 10.33
CA ASP A 125 -0.56 -2.14 10.80
C ASP A 125 0.40 -1.55 9.76
N THR A 126 -0.03 -1.38 8.51
CA THR A 126 0.72 -0.65 7.48
C THR A 126 1.11 0.75 7.94
N TRP A 127 0.26 1.37 8.76
CA TRP A 127 0.49 2.66 9.37
C TRP A 127 0.96 2.44 10.81
N SER A 128 2.21 2.83 11.09
CA SER A 128 2.75 2.74 12.45
C SER A 128 1.97 3.64 13.43
N SER A 129 2.23 3.49 14.73
CA SER A 129 1.59 4.32 15.77
C SER A 129 1.87 5.82 15.65
N ASP A 130 2.83 6.22 14.82
CA ASP A 130 3.12 7.64 14.54
C ASP A 130 2.06 8.27 13.62
N TYR A 131 1.23 7.46 12.95
CA TYR A 131 0.11 7.91 12.13
C TYR A 131 -1.17 7.92 12.98
N VAL A 132 -1.68 9.11 13.26
CA VAL A 132 -2.96 9.25 14.00
C VAL A 132 -4.15 8.90 13.12
N SER A 133 -4.13 9.31 11.85
CA SER A 133 -5.12 8.90 10.86
C SER A 133 -4.59 8.99 9.44
N VAL A 134 -5.14 8.16 8.56
CA VAL A 134 -4.87 8.17 7.12
C VAL A 134 -6.18 7.98 6.37
N TYR A 135 -6.52 8.95 5.52
CA TYR A 135 -7.73 8.90 4.70
C TYR A 135 -7.33 8.89 3.23
N HIS A 136 -7.71 7.83 2.52
CA HIS A 136 -7.54 7.71 1.07
C HIS A 136 -8.66 8.38 0.29
N LEU A 137 -9.82 8.57 0.95
CA LEU A 137 -10.97 9.30 0.43
C LEU A 137 -11.59 8.68 -0.84
N HIS A 138 -11.56 7.35 -0.93
CA HIS A 138 -12.11 6.55 -2.03
C HIS A 138 -13.48 5.99 -1.66
N ASP A 139 -14.56 6.75 -1.91
CA ASP A 139 -15.98 6.44 -1.63
C ASP A 139 -16.34 6.06 -0.17
N ASP A 140 -15.35 5.69 0.64
CA ASP A 140 -15.34 5.48 2.06
C ASP A 140 -14.52 6.59 2.72
N TYR A 141 -14.98 7.00 3.90
CA TYR A 141 -14.32 8.02 4.72
C TYR A 141 -13.57 7.33 5.86
N GLU A 142 -13.10 6.11 5.60
CA GLU A 142 -12.50 5.26 6.60
C GLU A 142 -11.08 5.73 6.92
N ASP A 143 -10.68 5.46 8.16
CA ASP A 143 -9.32 5.73 8.64
C ASP A 143 -8.55 4.43 8.48
N GLY A 144 -7.51 4.45 7.64
CA GLY A 144 -6.67 3.29 7.38
C GLY A 144 -5.82 2.86 8.58
N THR A 145 -5.72 3.68 9.62
CA THR A 145 -4.97 3.36 10.84
C THR A 145 -5.77 2.50 11.81
N SER A 146 -5.10 1.97 12.83
CA SER A 146 -5.76 1.22 13.91
C SER A 146 -6.58 2.11 14.87
N ASN A 147 -6.57 3.44 14.70
CA ASN A 147 -7.35 4.36 15.54
C ASN A 147 -8.82 4.45 15.10
N VAL A 148 -9.14 4.09 13.85
CA VAL A 148 -10.54 3.99 13.38
C VAL A 148 -11.28 5.34 13.51
N ASN A 149 -10.59 6.46 13.28
CA ASN A 149 -11.18 7.81 13.36
C ASN A 149 -12.01 8.13 12.10
N HIS A 150 -12.99 7.30 11.76
CA HIS A 150 -13.74 7.45 10.50
C HIS A 150 -14.42 8.81 10.37
N GLY A 151 -14.41 9.33 9.14
CA GLY A 151 -15.09 10.55 8.78
C GLY A 151 -16.57 10.34 8.45
N THR A 152 -17.36 11.40 8.62
CA THR A 152 -18.74 11.49 8.14
C THR A 152 -18.81 12.57 7.06
N ASN A 153 -19.14 12.17 5.83
CA ASN A 153 -19.26 13.13 4.74
C ASN A 153 -20.53 13.97 4.82
N SER A 154 -20.36 15.29 4.74
CA SER A 154 -21.40 16.29 4.58
C SER A 154 -21.47 16.78 3.13
N GLY A 155 -21.75 15.85 2.22
CA GLY A 155 -22.20 16.13 0.86
C GLY A 155 -21.10 16.38 -0.18
N SER A 156 -19.81 16.18 0.12
CA SER A 156 -18.77 16.09 -0.92
C SER A 156 -19.06 14.91 -1.85
N THR A 157 -18.43 14.93 -3.02
CA THR A 157 -18.59 13.86 -4.03
C THR A 157 -17.23 13.41 -4.51
N ASP A 158 -17.17 12.17 -4.96
CA ASP A 158 -15.93 11.56 -5.44
C ASP A 158 -15.40 12.29 -6.68
N ALA A 159 -14.09 12.38 -6.75
CA ALA A 159 -13.36 13.03 -7.82
C ALA A 159 -12.01 12.35 -8.01
N ALA A 160 -11.41 12.53 -9.20
CA ALA A 160 -10.07 12.02 -9.44
C ALA A 160 -9.06 12.69 -8.51
N GLY A 161 -8.32 11.88 -7.77
CA GLY A 161 -7.28 12.30 -6.83
C GLY A 161 -5.91 12.40 -7.48
N LYS A 162 -4.91 12.76 -6.67
CA LYS A 162 -3.50 12.68 -7.09
C LYS A 162 -2.98 11.24 -7.05
N ILE A 163 -3.44 10.48 -6.06
CA ILE A 163 -3.23 9.05 -5.86
C ILE A 163 -4.66 8.50 -5.79
N ALA A 164 -4.97 7.47 -6.60
CA ALA A 164 -6.32 6.95 -6.79
C ALA A 164 -7.39 8.07 -6.93
N ASP A 165 -8.32 8.13 -5.98
CA ASP A 165 -9.45 9.05 -5.95
C ASP A 165 -9.30 10.12 -4.86
N GLY A 166 -10.33 10.92 -4.68
CA GLY A 166 -10.40 11.99 -3.70
C GLY A 166 -11.79 12.60 -3.68
N GLN A 167 -11.92 13.76 -3.02
CA GLN A 167 -13.21 14.41 -2.81
C GLN A 167 -13.23 15.83 -3.37
N ALA A 168 -14.32 16.16 -4.06
CA ALA A 168 -14.61 17.50 -4.52
C ALA A 168 -15.47 18.28 -3.52
N PHE A 169 -15.07 19.51 -3.24
CA PHE A 169 -15.72 20.40 -2.28
C PHE A 169 -16.10 21.73 -2.95
N ASN A 170 -17.28 22.26 -2.63
CA ASN A 170 -17.81 23.52 -3.15
C ASN A 170 -17.82 24.67 -2.12
N GLY A 171 -17.14 24.50 -0.99
CA GLY A 171 -17.04 25.49 0.10
C GLY A 171 -18.15 25.43 1.15
N SER A 172 -19.20 24.63 0.93
CA SER A 172 -20.23 24.31 1.96
C SER A 172 -20.19 22.86 2.44
N GLN A 173 -19.47 22.01 1.70
CA GLN A 173 -19.27 20.60 1.99
C GLN A 173 -18.01 20.40 2.85
N TYR A 174 -18.00 19.35 3.64
CA TYR A 174 -16.87 18.97 4.50
C TYR A 174 -16.98 17.48 4.86
N ILE A 175 -15.90 16.92 5.39
CA ILE A 175 -15.90 15.63 6.09
C ILE A 175 -15.67 15.97 7.57
N ASP A 176 -16.59 15.52 8.42
CA ASP A 176 -16.47 15.67 9.87
C ASP A 176 -15.74 14.46 10.45
N LEU A 177 -14.83 14.68 11.40
CA LEU A 177 -14.10 13.61 12.08
C LEU A 177 -14.58 13.41 13.52
N ASP A 178 -15.63 14.12 13.97
CA ASP A 178 -16.23 14.01 15.31
C ASP A 178 -15.27 14.33 16.48
N ASN A 179 -14.13 14.97 16.21
CA ASN A 179 -13.13 15.40 17.20
C ASN A 179 -12.68 14.26 18.15
N PRO A 180 -11.96 13.24 17.63
CA PRO A 180 -11.53 12.10 18.41
C PRO A 180 -10.40 12.49 19.37
N ALA A 181 -10.22 11.72 20.44
CA ALA A 181 -9.26 12.04 21.49
C ALA A 181 -7.81 12.00 20.97
N GLU A 182 -7.55 11.12 20.02
CA GLU A 182 -6.28 10.87 19.33
C GLU A 182 -5.83 12.09 18.52
N MET A 183 -6.76 12.92 18.06
CA MET A 183 -6.48 14.18 17.34
C MET A 183 -6.38 15.41 18.26
N ASN A 184 -6.46 15.22 19.58
CA ASN A 184 -6.23 16.30 20.53
C ASN A 184 -4.72 16.45 20.83
N PHE A 185 -4.01 17.10 19.91
CA PHE A 185 -2.55 17.20 19.97
C PHE A 185 -2.03 18.09 21.13
N GLY A 186 -2.86 18.95 21.73
CA GLY A 186 -2.47 19.81 22.84
C GLY A 186 -1.24 20.67 22.54
N THR A 187 -0.14 20.46 23.27
CA THR A 187 1.16 21.15 23.07
C THR A 187 2.20 20.28 22.36
N ASN A 188 1.82 19.10 21.87
CA ASN A 188 2.71 18.20 21.15
C ASN A 188 2.93 18.69 19.71
N ASP A 189 4.07 18.34 19.14
CA ASP A 189 4.35 18.57 17.73
C ASP A 189 3.57 17.58 16.87
N TRP A 190 3.09 18.02 15.71
CA TRP A 190 2.35 17.20 14.75
C TRP A 190 2.64 17.67 13.33
N THR A 191 2.39 16.78 12.37
CA THR A 191 2.54 17.06 10.94
C THR A 191 1.30 16.60 10.20
N VAL A 192 0.86 17.36 9.19
CA VAL A 192 -0.17 16.96 8.24
C VAL A 192 0.39 17.07 6.83
N SER A 193 0.10 16.07 6.00
CA SER A 193 0.40 16.06 4.57
C SER A 193 -0.89 15.80 3.78
N ALA A 194 -1.06 16.48 2.65
CA ALA A 194 -2.24 16.33 1.80
C ALA A 194 -1.93 16.72 0.35
N TRP A 195 -2.64 16.09 -0.60
CA TRP A 195 -2.69 16.52 -1.98
C TRP A 195 -3.96 17.33 -2.21
N ILE A 196 -3.83 18.60 -2.61
CA ILE A 196 -4.96 19.52 -2.79
C ILE A 196 -4.92 20.12 -4.19
N ASN A 197 -6.01 20.00 -4.94
CA ASN A 197 -6.22 20.69 -6.20
C ASN A 197 -7.22 21.83 -6.03
N THR A 198 -6.77 23.08 -6.18
CA THR A 198 -7.60 24.28 -6.02
C THR A 198 -8.27 24.76 -7.30
N ASN A 199 -8.00 24.11 -8.45
CA ASN A 199 -8.43 24.56 -9.78
C ASN A 199 -9.65 23.79 -10.32
N ALA A 200 -10.45 23.16 -9.48
CA ALA A 200 -11.75 22.61 -9.89
C ALA A 200 -12.77 23.76 -10.01
N GLY A 201 -12.65 24.55 -11.09
CA GLY A 201 -13.60 25.58 -11.53
C GLY A 201 -13.87 25.46 -13.02
#